data_AF-A0A7K0PF32-F1
#
_entry.id   AF-A0A7K0PF32-F1
#
_cell.length_a   1.000
_cell.length_b   1.000
_cell.length_c   1.000
_cell.angle_alpha   90.00
_cell.angle_beta   90.00
_cell.angle_gamma   90.00
#
_symmetry.space_group_name_H-M   'P 1'
#
loop_
_entity.id
_entity.type
_entity.pdbx_description
1 polymer ?
#
loop_
_entity_poly.entity_id
_entity_poly.type
_entity_poly.pdbx_seq_one_letter_code
_entity_poly.pdbx_strand_id
1 'polypeptide(L)'
;MPGRPSRPSRRRIGVVLAVLACGGGLAACGSDAETTYVDGWDDACSDVGDAVSAFRTAVSSAATDSPDAGDAQAVRGPSPAAVRGDLLEPAVELRRDLAAVAGEVRALTPPERWAAWHGREVQQLTLRLRTVDRGVARLRAGDPDALPLLAVGSIGPSSVRAPAGLRDRTPECTVLR
;
A
#
# COMPACT_ATOMS: atom_id res chain seq x y z
N MET A 1 46.64 27.46 23.85
CA MET A 1 45.48 27.76 22.98
C MET A 1 45.61 26.94 21.70
N PRO A 2 44.74 25.94 21.46
CA PRO A 2 44.82 25.08 20.28
C PRO A 2 44.11 25.71 19.06
N GLY A 3 44.82 25.77 17.94
CA GLY A 3 44.28 26.16 16.64
C GLY A 3 43.61 24.98 15.93
N ARG A 4 42.40 25.20 15.41
CA ARG A 4 41.74 24.32 14.42
C ARG A 4 42.48 24.42 13.09
N PRO A 5 42.56 23.32 12.33
CA PRO A 5 41.87 23.32 11.04
C PRO A 5 41.18 22.01 10.62
N SER A 6 40.08 22.20 9.87
CA SER A 6 39.62 21.45 8.69
C SER A 6 39.14 19.99 8.78
N ARG A 7 37.80 19.83 8.72
CA ARG A 7 37.09 18.71 8.03
C ARG A 7 37.20 18.93 6.50
N PRO A 8 37.26 17.91 5.63
CA PRO A 8 36.17 16.96 5.33
C PRO A 8 36.71 15.51 5.09
N SER A 9 36.01 14.46 4.69
CA SER A 9 34.75 14.27 3.98
C SER A 9 34.16 12.88 4.28
N ARG A 10 32.86 12.74 4.04
CA ARG A 10 32.06 11.52 4.13
C ARG A 10 32.65 10.40 3.26
N ARG A 11 33.08 9.30 3.86
CA ARG A 11 33.19 8.01 3.17
C ARG A 11 31.94 7.18 3.43
N ARG A 12 31.15 7.02 2.38
CA ARG A 12 30.03 6.09 2.28
C ARG A 12 30.57 4.67 2.45
N ILE A 13 30.08 3.96 3.46
CA ILE A 13 30.33 2.52 3.60
C ILE A 13 29.40 1.84 2.61
N GLY A 14 29.94 1.42 1.47
CA GLY A 14 29.27 0.50 0.55
C GLY A 14 29.34 -0.88 1.16
N VAL A 15 28.19 -1.45 1.53
CA VAL A 15 28.08 -2.85 1.94
C VAL A 15 28.11 -3.68 0.66
N VAL A 16 29.24 -4.34 0.40
CA VAL A 16 29.37 -5.35 -0.65
C VAL A 16 28.84 -6.66 -0.08
N LEU A 17 27.70 -7.12 -0.60
CA LEU A 17 27.15 -8.43 -0.30
C LEU A 17 27.98 -9.48 -1.06
N ALA A 18 28.80 -10.24 -0.34
CA ALA A 18 29.51 -11.39 -0.87
C ALA A 18 28.58 -12.62 -0.77
N VAL A 19 28.06 -13.07 -1.90
CA VAL A 19 27.41 -14.38 -2.04
C VAL A 19 28.52 -15.41 -2.19
N LEU A 20 28.66 -16.29 -1.20
CA LEU A 20 29.52 -17.46 -1.27
C LEU A 20 28.69 -18.69 -0.93
N ALA A 21 28.56 -19.55 -1.94
CA ALA A 21 27.94 -20.86 -1.87
C ALA A 21 28.72 -21.78 -0.93
N CYS A 22 28.01 -22.44 -0.02
CA CYS A 22 28.44 -23.69 0.60
C CYS A 22 27.28 -24.69 0.50
N GLY A 23 27.54 -25.80 -0.20
CA GLY A 23 26.67 -26.97 -0.21
C GLY A 23 26.89 -27.85 1.02
N GLY A 24 25.90 -28.70 1.29
CA GLY A 24 26.05 -29.92 2.10
C GLY A 24 25.55 -29.83 3.54
N GLY A 25 24.33 -30.32 3.76
CA GLY A 25 23.99 -31.08 4.97
C GLY A 25 23.83 -30.30 6.28
N LEU A 26 22.87 -29.39 6.35
CA LEU A 26 22.17 -29.05 7.60
C LEU A 26 20.69 -28.86 7.26
N ALA A 27 19.82 -29.34 8.14
CA ALA A 27 18.37 -29.39 7.97
C ALA A 27 17.81 -28.19 7.19
N ALA A 28 17.04 -28.48 6.13
CA ALA A 28 16.27 -27.51 5.38
C ALA A 28 15.24 -26.85 6.31
N CYS A 29 15.65 -25.83 7.06
CA CYS A 29 14.79 -24.74 7.48
C CYS A 29 14.62 -23.79 6.29
N GLY A 30 14.20 -24.34 5.14
CA GLY A 30 13.80 -23.56 3.98
C GLY A 30 12.29 -23.62 3.93
N SER A 31 11.62 -22.52 4.25
CA SER A 31 10.22 -22.37 3.87
C SER A 31 10.12 -22.65 2.38
N ASP A 32 9.21 -23.54 1.98
CA ASP A 32 8.91 -23.78 0.57
C ASP A 32 8.63 -22.43 -0.11
N ALA A 33 9.13 -22.25 -1.34
CA ALA A 33 9.02 -20.98 -2.07
C ALA A 33 7.55 -20.51 -2.19
N GLU A 34 6.62 -21.47 -2.21
CA GLU A 34 5.19 -21.18 -2.13
C GLU A 34 4.75 -20.58 -0.81
N THR A 35 5.24 -21.10 0.32
CA THR A 35 4.92 -20.57 1.65
C THR A 35 5.47 -19.16 1.80
N THR A 36 6.72 -18.91 1.41
CA THR A 36 7.28 -17.55 1.43
C THR A 36 6.49 -16.59 0.55
N TYR A 37 6.04 -17.04 -0.62
CA TYR A 37 5.19 -16.22 -1.48
C TYR A 37 3.82 -15.94 -0.86
N VAL A 38 3.21 -16.96 -0.26
CA VAL A 38 1.91 -16.88 0.41
C VAL A 38 1.98 -15.89 1.57
N ASP A 39 2.99 -16.02 2.43
CA ASP A 39 3.20 -15.15 3.59
C ASP A 39 3.38 -13.69 3.14
N GLY A 40 4.29 -13.44 2.18
CA GLY A 40 4.50 -12.09 1.65
C GLY A 40 3.29 -11.53 0.90
N TRP A 41 2.42 -12.37 0.35
CA TRP A 41 1.16 -11.95 -0.23
C TRP A 41 0.12 -11.60 0.86
N ASP A 42 0.07 -12.38 1.94
CA ASP A 42 -0.81 -12.15 3.09
C ASP A 42 -0.47 -10.83 3.79
N ASP A 43 0.82 -10.59 4.06
CA ASP A 43 1.33 -9.33 4.61
C ASP A 43 0.88 -8.14 3.77
N ALA A 44 1.09 -8.21 2.44
CA ALA A 44 0.69 -7.15 1.52
C ALA A 44 -0.83 -6.88 1.52
N CYS A 45 -1.66 -7.91 1.68
CA CYS A 45 -3.11 -7.70 1.81
C CYS A 45 -3.48 -7.05 3.13
N SER A 46 -2.83 -7.48 4.22
CA SER A 46 -3.05 -6.93 5.56
C SER A 46 -2.73 -5.44 5.57
N ASP A 47 -1.58 -5.06 5.02
CA ASP A 47 -1.13 -3.66 4.92
C ASP A 47 -2.08 -2.79 4.09
N VAL A 48 -2.65 -3.34 3.01
CA VAL A 48 -3.71 -2.65 2.25
C VAL A 48 -4.96 -2.46 3.10
N GLY A 49 -5.38 -3.51 3.81
CA GLY A 49 -6.54 -3.48 4.69
C GLY A 49 -6.39 -2.39 5.75
N ASP A 50 -5.23 -2.32 6.39
CA ASP A 50 -4.88 -1.34 7.40
C ASP A 50 -4.85 0.08 6.82
N ALA A 51 -4.19 0.29 5.67
CA ALA A 51 -4.14 1.60 5.02
C ALA A 51 -5.55 2.11 4.65
N VAL A 52 -6.41 1.23 4.10
CA VAL A 52 -7.79 1.58 3.76
C VAL A 52 -8.64 1.83 5.00
N SER A 53 -8.46 1.04 6.06
CA SER A 53 -9.17 1.19 7.34
C SER A 53 -8.81 2.50 8.03
N ALA A 54 -7.52 2.85 8.07
CA ALA A 54 -7.02 4.11 8.59
C ALA A 54 -7.60 5.30 7.80
N PHE A 55 -7.58 5.22 6.46
CA PHE A 55 -8.19 6.26 5.63
C PHE A 55 -9.70 6.41 5.87
N ARG A 56 -10.45 5.31 5.95
CA ARG A 56 -11.90 5.35 6.25
C ARG A 56 -12.17 5.97 7.62
N THR A 57 -11.33 5.66 8.60
CA THR A 57 -11.41 6.24 9.94
C THR A 57 -11.20 7.75 9.88
N ALA A 58 -10.16 8.21 9.18
CA ALA A 58 -9.90 9.63 8.99
C ALA A 58 -11.04 10.35 8.26
N VAL A 59 -11.62 9.75 7.21
CA VAL A 59 -12.79 10.31 6.50
C VAL A 59 -14.00 10.40 7.43
N SER A 60 -14.23 9.38 8.26
CA SER A 60 -15.34 9.37 9.23
C SER A 60 -15.16 10.43 10.31
N SER A 61 -13.95 10.60 10.84
CA SER A 61 -13.61 11.65 11.81
C SER A 61 -13.73 13.05 11.19
N ALA A 62 -13.28 13.23 9.94
CA ALA A 62 -13.49 14.47 9.22
C ALA A 62 -14.98 14.79 9.08
N ALA A 63 -15.82 13.80 8.78
CA ALA A 63 -17.27 14.00 8.67
C ALA A 63 -17.94 14.40 10.01
N THR A 64 -17.36 14.03 11.17
CA THR A 64 -17.91 14.39 12.49
C THR A 64 -17.33 15.69 13.04
N ASP A 65 -16.04 15.92 12.84
CA ASP A 65 -15.29 16.97 13.52
C ASP A 65 -15.14 18.24 12.67
N SER A 66 -15.50 18.16 11.37
CA SER A 66 -15.42 19.31 10.49
C SER A 66 -16.38 20.41 10.94
N PRO A 67 -15.95 21.68 10.98
CA PRO A 67 -16.83 22.82 11.28
C PRO A 67 -17.99 22.97 10.28
N ASP A 68 -17.89 22.30 9.12
CA ASP A 68 -18.93 22.20 8.09
C ASP A 68 -19.94 21.06 8.36
N ALA A 69 -19.85 20.31 9.47
CA ALA A 69 -20.77 19.20 9.80
C ALA A 69 -22.19 19.63 10.22
N GLY A 70 -22.53 20.92 10.13
CA GLY A 70 -23.87 21.44 10.43
C GLY A 70 -24.89 21.25 9.31
N ASP A 71 -26.18 21.25 9.66
CA ASP A 71 -27.33 21.00 8.76
C ASP A 71 -27.33 21.84 7.47
N ALA A 72 -26.79 23.06 7.51
CA ALA A 72 -26.76 23.97 6.35
C ALA A 72 -25.77 23.54 5.26
N GLN A 73 -24.67 22.86 5.63
CA GLN A 73 -23.66 22.35 4.71
C GLN A 73 -24.00 20.95 4.22
N ALA A 74 -24.73 20.15 5.01
CA ALA A 74 -25.25 18.86 4.57
C ALA A 74 -26.10 18.96 3.28
N VAL A 75 -26.79 20.08 3.07
CA VAL A 75 -27.60 20.37 1.86
C VAL A 75 -26.75 20.83 0.68
N ARG A 76 -25.59 21.46 0.91
CA ARG A 76 -24.74 22.07 -0.14
C ARG A 76 -23.51 21.24 -0.51
N GLY A 77 -23.21 20.20 0.27
CA GLY A 77 -21.98 19.44 0.19
C GLY A 77 -20.81 20.15 0.89
N PRO A 78 -19.72 19.42 1.17
CA PRO A 78 -18.56 19.96 1.87
C PRO A 78 -17.85 21.03 1.04
N SER A 79 -17.33 22.07 1.70
CA SER A 79 -16.62 23.14 1.01
C SER A 79 -15.26 22.64 0.45
N PRO A 80 -14.79 23.15 -0.70
CA PRO A 80 -13.45 22.83 -1.22
C PRO A 80 -12.29 23.11 -0.25
N ALA A 81 -12.50 23.97 0.75
CA ALA A 81 -11.52 24.26 1.80
C ALA A 81 -11.53 23.18 2.88
N ALA A 82 -12.70 22.75 3.36
CA ALA A 82 -12.84 21.64 4.32
C ALA A 82 -12.32 20.32 3.72
N VAL A 83 -12.67 20.01 2.47
CA VAL A 83 -12.17 18.82 1.75
C VAL A 83 -10.63 18.80 1.72
N ARG A 84 -9.99 19.96 1.51
CA ARG A 84 -8.53 20.06 1.51
C ARG A 84 -7.92 19.99 2.91
N GLY A 85 -8.53 20.66 3.87
CA GLY A 85 -8.05 20.70 5.26
C GLY A 85 -8.14 19.32 5.92
N ASP A 86 -9.24 18.61 5.69
CA ASP A 86 -9.59 17.44 6.48
C ASP A 86 -9.19 16.13 5.78
N LEU A 87 -9.13 16.10 4.44
CA LEU A 87 -9.00 14.84 3.67
C LEU A 87 -7.74 14.73 2.82
N LEU A 88 -7.02 15.83 2.55
CA LEU A 88 -5.86 15.78 1.67
C LEU A 88 -4.70 15.01 2.30
N GLU A 89 -4.38 15.24 3.57
CA GLU A 89 -3.30 14.53 4.26
C GLU A 89 -3.59 13.03 4.39
N PRO A 90 -4.77 12.59 4.89
CA PRO A 90 -5.15 11.17 4.88
C PRO A 90 -5.08 10.53 3.49
N ALA A 91 -5.49 11.24 2.43
CA ALA A 91 -5.42 10.71 1.08
C ALA A 91 -3.99 10.57 0.55
N VAL A 92 -3.09 11.50 0.93
CA VAL A 92 -1.66 11.42 0.60
C VAL A 92 -0.98 10.27 1.34
N GLU A 93 -1.35 10.03 2.59
CA GLU A 93 -0.88 8.89 3.38
C GLU A 93 -1.33 7.57 2.76
N LEU A 94 -2.63 7.42 2.49
CA LEU A 94 -3.17 6.25 1.77
C LEU A 94 -2.37 5.97 0.49
N ARG A 95 -2.15 7.00 -0.34
CA ARG A 95 -1.39 6.87 -1.59
C ARG A 95 0.05 6.41 -1.36
N ARG A 96 0.72 6.91 -0.31
CA ARG A 96 2.10 6.51 0.03
C ARG A 96 2.13 5.05 0.45
N ASP A 97 1.21 4.65 1.32
CA ASP A 97 1.20 3.32 1.91
C ASP A 97 0.84 2.28 0.83
N LEU A 98 -0.14 2.56 -0.03
CA LEU A 98 -0.44 1.72 -1.18
C LEU A 98 0.71 1.63 -2.19
N ALA A 99 1.50 2.69 -2.35
CA ALA A 99 2.69 2.67 -3.21
C ALA A 99 3.82 1.83 -2.63
N ALA A 100 3.98 1.81 -1.30
CA ALA A 100 4.92 0.95 -0.59
C ALA A 100 4.55 -0.53 -0.78
N VAL A 101 3.28 -0.89 -0.51
CA VAL A 101 2.78 -2.25 -0.73
C VAL A 101 2.96 -2.70 -2.19
N ALA A 102 2.69 -1.82 -3.16
CA ALA A 102 2.93 -2.15 -4.56
C ALA A 102 4.41 -2.32 -4.91
N GLY A 103 5.33 -1.76 -4.12
CA GLY A 103 6.75 -2.07 -4.20
C GLY A 103 7.04 -3.49 -3.73
N GLU A 104 6.48 -3.86 -2.57
CA GLU A 104 6.65 -5.18 -1.95
C GLU A 104 6.06 -6.29 -2.82
N VAL A 105 4.81 -6.12 -3.29
CA VAL A 105 4.15 -7.10 -4.18
C VAL A 105 4.99 -7.32 -5.45
N ARG A 106 5.55 -6.26 -6.05
CA ARG A 106 6.41 -6.42 -7.25
C ARG A 106 7.74 -7.11 -6.96
N ALA A 107 8.20 -7.08 -5.71
CA ALA A 107 9.42 -7.74 -5.28
C ALA A 107 9.20 -9.23 -4.92
N LEU A 108 7.95 -9.66 -4.72
CA LEU A 108 7.63 -11.06 -4.51
C LEU A 108 8.05 -11.90 -5.73
N THR A 109 8.65 -13.06 -5.46
CA THR A 109 9.00 -14.02 -6.51
C THR A 109 7.95 -15.13 -6.54
N PRO A 110 7.00 -15.12 -7.50
CA PRO A 110 5.97 -16.15 -7.56
C PRO A 110 6.55 -17.49 -8.00
N PRO A 111 6.07 -18.62 -7.45
CA PRO A 111 6.21 -19.93 -8.06
C PRO A 111 5.76 -19.89 -9.53
N GLU A 112 6.41 -20.64 -10.41
CA GLU A 112 6.20 -20.58 -11.87
C GLU A 112 4.70 -20.72 -12.24
N ARG A 113 4.01 -21.67 -11.60
CA ARG A 113 2.58 -21.91 -11.82
C ARG A 113 1.65 -20.75 -11.41
N TRP A 114 2.14 -19.79 -10.63
CA TRP A 114 1.40 -18.59 -10.21
C TRP A 114 1.87 -17.32 -10.92
N ALA A 115 2.97 -17.36 -11.68
CA ALA A 115 3.57 -16.19 -12.31
C ALA A 115 2.60 -15.42 -13.21
N ALA A 116 1.79 -16.11 -14.01
CA ALA A 116 0.80 -15.48 -14.89
C ALA A 116 -0.34 -14.80 -14.10
N TRP A 117 -0.72 -15.36 -12.95
CA TRP A 117 -1.70 -14.73 -12.07
C TRP A 117 -1.09 -13.51 -11.37
N HIS A 118 0.09 -13.66 -10.77
CA HIS A 118 0.84 -12.58 -10.12
C HIS A 118 1.02 -11.37 -11.05
N GLY A 119 1.46 -11.60 -12.30
CA GLY A 119 1.65 -10.52 -13.28
C GLY A 119 0.35 -9.75 -13.59
N ARG A 120 -0.80 -10.42 -13.58
CA ARG A 120 -2.11 -9.75 -13.77
C ARG A 120 -2.48 -8.90 -12.56
N GLU A 121 -2.28 -9.41 -11.34
CA GLU A 121 -2.58 -8.66 -10.12
C GLU A 121 -1.68 -7.43 -9.95
N VAL A 122 -0.39 -7.54 -10.28
CA VAL A 122 0.53 -6.39 -10.33
C VAL A 122 0.05 -5.32 -11.32
N GLN A 123 -0.50 -5.73 -12.46
CA GLN A 123 -1.12 -4.81 -13.42
C GLN A 123 -2.36 -4.11 -12.84
N GLN A 124 -3.25 -4.86 -12.20
CA GLN A 124 -4.46 -4.31 -11.58
C GLN A 124 -4.12 -3.33 -10.44
N LEU A 125 -3.16 -3.69 -9.58
CA LEU A 125 -2.64 -2.81 -8.55
C LEU A 125 -2.09 -1.51 -9.13
N THR A 126 -1.33 -1.60 -10.22
CA THR A 126 -0.79 -0.41 -10.91
C THR A 126 -1.90 0.49 -11.46
N LEU A 127 -2.99 -0.08 -11.99
CA LEU A 127 -4.15 0.70 -12.46
C LEU A 127 -4.86 1.40 -11.28
N ARG A 128 -5.04 0.70 -10.16
CA ARG A 128 -5.67 1.26 -8.96
C ARG A 128 -4.86 2.40 -8.36
N LEU A 129 -3.54 2.24 -8.28
CA LEU A 129 -2.64 3.32 -7.82
C LEU A 129 -2.78 4.58 -8.67
N ARG A 130 -2.90 4.46 -10.00
CA ARG A 130 -3.15 5.62 -10.86
C ARG A 130 -4.48 6.29 -10.57
N THR A 131 -5.52 5.52 -10.24
CA THR A 131 -6.82 6.07 -9.81
C THR A 131 -6.69 6.82 -8.49
N VAL A 132 -5.96 6.28 -7.52
CA VAL A 132 -5.68 6.95 -6.24
C VAL A 132 -4.87 8.23 -6.45
N ASP A 133 -3.79 8.19 -7.24
CA ASP A 133 -3.00 9.38 -7.60
C ASP A 133 -3.88 10.47 -8.21
N ARG A 134 -4.81 10.10 -9.10
CA ARG A 134 -5.79 11.03 -9.68
C ARG A 134 -6.75 11.58 -8.63
N GLY A 135 -7.23 10.74 -7.71
CA GLY A 135 -8.07 11.16 -6.58
C GLY A 135 -7.37 12.20 -5.71
N VAL A 136 -6.12 11.93 -5.31
CA VAL A 136 -5.30 12.85 -4.51
C VAL A 136 -5.05 14.17 -5.25
N ALA A 137 -4.75 14.12 -6.55
CA ALA A 137 -4.56 15.32 -7.35
C ALA A 137 -5.83 16.20 -7.42
N ARG A 138 -7.01 15.58 -7.54
CA ARG A 138 -8.30 16.29 -7.53
C ARG A 138 -8.64 16.84 -6.15
N LEU A 139 -8.44 16.08 -5.07
CA LEU A 139 -8.60 16.60 -3.70
C LEU A 139 -7.70 17.80 -3.44
N ARG A 140 -6.45 17.77 -3.92
CA ARG A 140 -5.53 18.92 -3.81
C ARG A 140 -6.06 20.17 -4.51
N ALA A 141 -6.87 20.01 -5.56
CA ALA A 141 -7.57 21.10 -6.23
C ALA A 141 -8.86 21.53 -5.51
N GLY A 142 -9.27 20.83 -4.45
CA GLY A 142 -10.49 21.08 -3.68
C GLY A 142 -11.75 20.44 -4.27
N ASP A 143 -11.59 19.38 -5.06
CA ASP A 143 -12.71 18.68 -5.71
C ASP A 143 -13.28 17.56 -4.81
N PRO A 144 -14.45 17.75 -4.17
CA PRO A 144 -15.07 16.74 -3.31
C PRO A 144 -15.46 15.46 -4.07
N ASP A 145 -15.74 15.54 -5.38
CA ASP A 145 -16.12 14.39 -6.21
C ASP A 145 -14.94 13.47 -6.52
N ALA A 146 -13.78 13.74 -5.91
CA ALA A 146 -12.60 12.89 -5.95
C ALA A 146 -12.65 11.74 -4.93
N LEU A 147 -13.46 11.84 -3.87
CA LEU A 147 -13.51 10.84 -2.79
C LEU A 147 -13.83 9.42 -3.29
N PRO A 148 -14.74 9.20 -4.25
CA PRO A 148 -14.96 7.86 -4.81
C PRO A 148 -13.73 7.26 -5.51
N LEU A 149 -12.79 8.09 -5.99
CA LEU A 149 -11.53 7.59 -6.58
C LEU A 149 -10.55 7.08 -5.52
N LEU A 150 -10.76 7.46 -4.26
CA LEU A 150 -9.99 7.03 -3.07
C LEU A 150 -10.71 5.93 -2.30
N ALA A 151 -11.96 5.62 -2.66
CA ALA A 151 -12.65 4.41 -2.26
C ALA A 151 -11.99 3.22 -2.99
N VAL A 152 -10.77 2.92 -2.56
CA VAL A 152 -10.08 1.70 -2.95
C VAL A 152 -10.89 0.57 -2.36
N GLY A 153 -11.69 -0.09 -3.21
CA GLY A 153 -12.17 -1.44 -2.88
C GLY A 153 -10.96 -2.31 -2.57
N SER A 154 -11.13 -3.38 -1.79
CA SER A 154 -10.00 -4.20 -1.33
C SER A 154 -9.02 -4.49 -2.47
N ILE A 155 -7.72 -4.21 -2.27
CA ILE A 155 -6.62 -4.73 -3.12
C ILE A 155 -6.33 -6.20 -2.78
N GLY A 156 -7.36 -6.90 -2.29
CA GLY A 156 -7.39 -8.33 -2.44
C GLY A 156 -7.50 -8.65 -3.93
N PRO A 157 -6.73 -9.62 -4.46
CA PRO A 157 -7.06 -10.21 -5.75
C PRO A 157 -8.54 -10.61 -5.73
N SER A 158 -9.22 -10.60 -6.88
CA SER A 158 -10.54 -11.23 -6.90
C SER A 158 -10.37 -12.68 -6.42
N SER A 159 -10.91 -13.05 -5.26
CA SER A 159 -10.94 -14.44 -4.73
C SER A 159 -11.29 -15.44 -5.82
N VAL A 160 -12.14 -15.00 -6.73
CA VAL A 160 -12.70 -15.81 -7.80
C VAL A 160 -11.60 -16.34 -8.74
N ARG A 161 -10.42 -15.70 -8.82
CA ARG A 161 -9.34 -16.05 -9.77
C ARG A 161 -8.00 -16.42 -9.14
N ALA A 162 -7.85 -16.31 -7.82
CA ALA A 162 -6.63 -16.72 -7.13
C ALA A 162 -6.46 -18.26 -7.21
N PRO A 163 -5.21 -18.77 -7.35
CA PRO A 163 -4.93 -20.20 -7.29
C PRO A 163 -5.48 -20.83 -6.00
N ALA A 164 -6.08 -22.02 -6.07
CA ALA A 164 -6.73 -22.66 -4.92
C ALA A 164 -5.84 -22.72 -3.67
N GLY A 165 -4.59 -23.19 -3.82
CA GLY A 165 -3.65 -23.26 -2.71
C GLY A 165 -3.18 -21.90 -2.14
N LEU A 166 -3.41 -20.78 -2.84
CA LEU A 166 -3.24 -19.45 -2.25
C LEU A 166 -4.49 -19.04 -1.48
N ARG A 167 -5.68 -19.28 -2.04
CA ARG A 167 -6.97 -18.97 -1.39
C ARG A 167 -7.15 -19.67 -0.06
N ASP A 168 -6.77 -20.93 0.00
CA ASP A 168 -6.92 -21.75 1.21
C ASP A 168 -6.00 -21.26 2.34
N ARG A 169 -4.89 -20.58 2.00
CA ARG A 169 -3.89 -20.09 2.95
C ARG A 169 -4.06 -18.61 3.30
N THR A 170 -4.59 -17.80 2.39
CA THR A 170 -4.86 -16.37 2.58
C THR A 170 -6.35 -16.07 2.33
N PRO A 171 -7.26 -16.58 3.18
CA PRO A 171 -8.69 -16.38 2.96
C PRO A 171 -9.08 -14.90 3.08
N GLU A 172 -8.47 -14.15 3.98
CA GLU A 172 -8.78 -12.72 4.19
C GLU A 172 -8.31 -11.85 3.01
N CYS A 173 -7.19 -12.19 2.39
CA CYS A 173 -6.74 -11.62 1.12
C CYS A 173 -7.69 -11.84 -0.04
N THR A 174 -8.52 -12.88 0.01
CA THR A 174 -9.28 -13.34 -1.16
C THR A 174 -10.75 -13.00 -1.00
N VAL A 175 -11.31 -13.00 0.21
CA VAL A 175 -12.71 -12.63 0.42
C VAL A 175 -12.90 -11.12 0.22
N LEU A 176 -13.67 -10.77 -0.82
CA LEU A 176 -14.23 -9.43 -0.97
C LEU A 176 -15.23 -9.18 0.17
N ARG A 177 -14.96 -8.21 1.03
CA ARG A 177 -16.00 -7.46 1.76
C ARG A 177 -15.82 -5.97 1.54
#